data_AF-A0A1E7DP61-F1
#
_entry.id   AF-A0A1E7DP61-F1
#
_cell.length_a   1.000
_cell.length_b   1.000
_cell.length_c   1.000
_cell.angle_alpha   90.00
_cell.angle_beta   90.00
_cell.angle_gamma   90.00
#
_symmetry.space_group_name_H-M   'P 1'
#
loop_
_entity.id
_entity.type
_entity.pdbx_description
1 polymer ?
#
loop_
_entity_poly.entity_id
_entity_poly.type
_entity_poly.pdbx_seq_one_letter_code
_entity_poly.pdbx_strand_id
1 'polypeptide(L)'
;MMVVENLLDVKSYFAGEVKENFVVQYEKMAKSGAFFKEGGWHELEEETAECVKVLCQTGQACSVTRVKEYPVNAESTVDAVLARIRETHKDIFKG
;
A
#
# COMPACT_ATOMS: atom_id res chain seq x y z
N MET A 1 -22.84 -1.08 -3.60
CA MET A 1 -21.56 -1.58 -4.14
C MET A 1 -20.80 -2.18 -2.98
N MET A 2 -20.51 -3.47 -3.05
CA MET A 2 -19.63 -4.18 -2.14
C MET A 2 -18.30 -4.37 -2.86
N VAL A 3 -17.20 -4.04 -2.19
CA VAL A 3 -15.84 -4.30 -2.69
C VAL A 3 -15.15 -5.15 -1.65
N VAL A 4 -14.54 -6.24 -2.10
CA VAL A 4 -13.73 -7.13 -1.28
C VAL A 4 -12.29 -6.93 -1.71
N GLU A 5 -11.43 -6.57 -0.77
CA GLU A 5 -9.99 -6.46 -0.99
C GLU A 5 -9.29 -7.55 -0.17
N ASN A 6 -8.67 -8.50 -0.86
CA ASN A 6 -7.91 -9.58 -0.25
C ASN A 6 -6.42 -9.26 -0.31
N LEU A 7 -5.76 -9.22 0.84
CA LEU A 7 -4.30 -9.10 0.91
C LEU A 7 -3.66 -10.41 0.46
N LEU A 8 -2.98 -10.37 -0.68
CA LEU A 8 -2.30 -11.52 -1.27
C LEU A 8 -0.85 -11.63 -0.82
N ASP A 9 -0.15 -10.50 -0.73
CA ASP A 9 1.26 -10.45 -0.32
C ASP A 9 1.57 -9.14 0.40
N VAL A 10 2.51 -9.21 1.35
CA VAL A 10 2.95 -8.08 2.14
C VAL A 10 4.44 -8.19 2.44
N LYS A 11 5.18 -7.10 2.22
CA LYS A 11 6.62 -7.06 2.46
C LYS A 11 7.06 -5.73 3.03
N SER A 12 7.85 -5.77 4.11
CA SER A 12 8.46 -4.57 4.69
C SER A 12 9.84 -4.29 4.06
N TYR A 13 10.15 -3.02 3.88
CA TYR A 13 11.42 -2.53 3.34
C TYR A 13 12.13 -1.61 4.33
N PHE A 14 13.44 -1.46 4.16
CA PHE A 14 14.30 -0.59 4.97
C PHE A 14 14.27 -0.92 6.47
N ALA A 15 14.05 -2.19 6.82
CA ALA A 15 14.03 -2.65 8.21
C ALA A 15 15.35 -2.28 8.90
N GLY A 16 15.25 -1.55 10.01
CA GLY A 16 16.41 -1.05 10.76
C GLY A 16 16.99 0.27 10.25
N GLU A 17 16.78 0.63 8.97
CA GLU A 17 17.23 1.90 8.37
C GLU A 17 16.23 3.05 8.61
N VAL A 18 14.93 2.77 8.68
CA VAL A 18 13.90 3.78 8.99
C VAL A 18 13.70 3.95 10.49
N LYS A 19 13.29 5.17 10.90
CA LYS A 19 12.92 5.49 12.29
C LYS A 19 11.82 4.55 12.79
N GLU A 20 11.84 4.26 14.08
CA GLU A 20 10.98 3.22 14.70
C GLU A 20 9.48 3.46 14.54
N ASN A 21 9.09 4.73 14.42
CA ASN A 21 7.69 5.11 14.21
C ASN A 21 7.27 5.07 12.74
N PHE A 22 8.12 4.64 11.81
CA PHE A 22 7.79 4.53 10.39
C PHE A 22 7.97 3.09 9.88
N VAL A 23 7.12 2.71 8.93
CA VAL A 23 7.20 1.45 8.21
C VAL A 23 7.01 1.73 6.72
N VAL A 24 7.90 1.18 5.89
CA VAL A 24 7.71 1.16 4.44
C VAL A 24 7.28 -0.25 4.04
N GLN A 25 6.07 -0.38 3.50
CA GLN A 25 5.42 -1.67 3.27
C GLN A 25 4.89 -1.76 1.84
N TYR A 26 5.27 -2.80 1.13
CA TYR A 26 4.62 -3.24 -0.09
C TYR A 26 3.40 -4.10 0.24
N GLU A 27 2.35 -3.94 -0.55
CA GLU A 27 1.15 -4.76 -0.51
C GLU A 27 0.69 -5.11 -1.93
N LYS A 28 0.30 -6.37 -2.11
CA LYS A 28 -0.43 -6.86 -3.26
C LYS A 28 -1.84 -7.24 -2.82
N MET A 29 -2.84 -6.64 -3.46
CA MET A 29 -4.26 -6.85 -3.14
C MET A 29 -4.97 -7.43 -4.36
N ALA A 30 -5.83 -8.43 -4.17
CA ALA A 30 -6.86 -8.78 -5.14
C ALA A 30 -8.13 -8.00 -4.78
N LYS A 31 -8.69 -7.29 -5.75
CA LYS A 31 -9.94 -6.54 -5.60
C LYS A 31 -11.00 -7.19 -6.45
N SER A 32 -12.12 -7.54 -5.84
CA SER A 32 -13.33 -7.93 -6.52
C SER A 32 -14.49 -7.12 -5.98
N GLY A 33 -15.57 -7.01 -6.75
CA GLY A 33 -16.71 -6.23 -6.31
C GLY A 33 -18.02 -6.75 -6.88
N ALA A 34 -19.10 -6.37 -6.22
CA ALA A 34 -20.46 -6.59 -6.70
C ALA A 34 -21.29 -5.33 -6.49
N PHE A 35 -22.06 -4.94 -7.49
CA PHE A 35 -22.96 -3.80 -7.39
C PHE A 35 -24.31 -4.12 -8.00
N PHE A 36 -25.37 -3.55 -7.41
CA PHE A 36 -26.73 -3.69 -7.93
C PHE A 36 -27.05 -2.49 -8.82
N LYS A 37 -27.44 -2.75 -10.07
CA LYS A 37 -27.82 -1.72 -11.05
C LYS A 37 -28.92 -2.26 -11.97
N GLU A 38 -29.94 -1.44 -12.23
CA GLU A 38 -31.04 -1.74 -13.17
C GLU A 38 -31.78 -3.06 -12.88
N GLY A 39 -31.96 -3.41 -11.60
CA GLY A 39 -32.69 -4.61 -11.20
C GLY A 39 -31.86 -5.90 -11.19
N GLY A 40 -30.55 -5.82 -11.47
CA GLY A 40 -29.63 -6.97 -11.46
C GLY A 40 -28.37 -6.75 -10.65
N TRP A 41 -27.74 -7.85 -10.25
CA TRP A 41 -26.39 -7.87 -9.69
C TRP A 41 -25.36 -7.93 -10.81
N HIS A 42 -24.34 -7.10 -10.70
CA HIS A 42 -23.18 -7.04 -11.59
C HIS A 42 -21.92 -7.29 -10.77
N GLU A 43 -21.01 -8.09 -11.30
CA GLU A 43 -19.71 -8.37 -10.70
C GLU A 43 -18.64 -7.53 -11.37
N LEU A 44 -17.67 -7.07 -10.59
CA LEU A 44 -16.42 -6.50 -11.06
C LEU A 44 -15.39 -7.63 -11.04
N GLU A 45 -14.73 -7.84 -12.17
CA GLU A 45 -13.67 -8.84 -12.31
C GLU A 45 -12.55 -8.61 -11.29
N GLU A 46 -11.87 -9.69 -10.92
CA GLU A 46 -10.76 -9.65 -9.99
C GLU A 46 -9.57 -8.90 -10.61
N GLU A 47 -9.21 -7.76 -10.02
CA GLU A 47 -8.03 -7.00 -10.41
C GLU A 47 -6.97 -7.08 -9.31
N THR A 48 -5.71 -7.36 -9.69
CA THR A 48 -4.59 -7.27 -8.76
C THR A 48 -4.00 -5.87 -8.75
N ALA A 49 -3.96 -5.25 -7.58
CA ALA A 49 -3.33 -3.95 -7.36
C ALA A 49 -2.11 -4.09 -6.45
N GLU A 50 -0.99 -3.50 -6.85
CA GLU A 50 0.25 -3.50 -6.10
C GLU A 50 0.63 -2.07 -5.70
N CYS A 51 1.11 -1.88 -4.47
CA CYS A 51 1.53 -0.57 -4.00
C CYS A 51 2.61 -0.66 -2.91
N VAL A 52 3.40 0.42 -2.76
CA VAL A 52 4.26 0.64 -1.59
C VAL A 52 3.72 1.81 -0.79
N LYS A 53 3.55 1.61 0.51
CA LYS A 53 3.03 2.58 1.47
C LYS A 53 4.13 3.00 2.43
N VAL A 54 4.13 4.29 2.76
CA VAL A 54 4.84 4.82 3.92
C VAL A 54 3.82 5.01 5.02
N LEU A 55 3.99 4.27 6.12
CA LEU A 55 3.10 4.25 7.26
C LEU A 55 3.82 4.89 8.46
N CYS A 56 3.10 5.65 9.28
CA CYS A 56 3.59 6.27 10.50
C CYS A 56 2.76 5.81 11.70
N GLN A 57 3.40 5.29 12.73
CA GLN A 57 2.80 4.97 14.02
C GLN A 57 2.51 6.26 14.78
N THR A 58 1.25 6.49 15.10
CA THR A 58 0.77 7.72 15.76
C THR A 58 0.79 7.65 17.29
N GLY A 59 1.40 6.61 17.88
CA GLY A 59 1.49 6.43 19.33
C GLY A 59 0.19 5.96 20.01
N GLN A 60 -0.94 5.92 19.28
CA GLN A 60 -2.12 5.17 19.71
C GLN A 60 -1.90 3.67 19.46
N ALA A 61 -2.31 2.84 20.42
CA ALA A 61 -2.10 1.40 20.36
C ALA A 61 -2.68 0.83 19.05
N CYS A 62 -1.83 0.16 18.27
CA CYS A 62 -2.18 -0.55 17.03
C CYS A 62 -2.73 0.33 15.89
N SER A 63 -2.51 1.64 15.89
CA SER A 63 -2.88 2.50 14.75
C SER A 63 -1.66 2.97 13.96
N VAL A 64 -1.73 2.80 12.64
CA VAL A 64 -0.80 3.40 11.69
C VAL A 64 -1.56 4.31 10.74
N THR A 65 -0.97 5.47 10.45
CA THR A 65 -1.48 6.40 9.45
C THR A 65 -0.68 6.24 8.18
N ARG A 66 -1.38 6.10 7.04
CA ARG A 66 -0.77 6.11 5.72
C ARG A 66 -0.34 7.53 5.37
N VAL A 67 0.97 7.78 5.39
CA VAL A 67 1.59 9.06 5.01
C VAL A 67 1.55 9.24 3.50
N LYS A 68 1.92 8.19 2.77
CA LYS A 68 1.95 8.20 1.31
C LYS A 68 1.77 6.80 0.76
N GLU A 69 1.24 6.73 -0.46
CA GLU A 69 1.09 5.50 -1.23
C GLU A 69 1.65 5.74 -2.63
N TYR A 70 2.31 4.71 -3.14
CA TYR A 70 2.94 4.68 -4.45
C TYR A 70 2.44 3.43 -5.18
N PRO A 71 1.66 3.57 -6.27
CA PRO A 71 1.24 2.42 -7.05
C PRO A 71 2.45 1.78 -7.74
N VAL A 72 2.43 0.45 -7.82
CA VAL A 72 3.39 -0.35 -8.59
C VAL A 72 2.65 -0.88 -9.80
N ASN A 73 3.11 -0.52 -10.99
CA ASN A 73 2.46 -0.85 -12.26
C ASN A 73 3.50 -0.92 -13.39
N ALA A 74 3.05 -1.02 -14.65
CA ALA A 74 3.92 -1.11 -15.81
C ALA A 74 4.93 0.05 -15.95
N GLU A 75 4.63 1.21 -15.35
CA GLU A 75 5.46 2.42 -15.43
C GLU A 75 6.31 2.64 -14.16
N SER A 76 6.04 1.91 -13.06
CA SER A 76 6.74 2.08 -11.79
C SER A 76 6.98 0.75 -11.11
N THR A 77 8.22 0.27 -11.16
CA THR A 77 8.65 -0.94 -10.46
C THR A 77 8.81 -0.68 -8.96
N VAL A 78 8.76 -1.75 -8.16
CA VAL A 78 9.00 -1.66 -6.71
C VAL A 78 10.34 -0.96 -6.42
N ASP A 79 11.42 -1.32 -7.10
CA ASP A 79 12.74 -0.70 -6.88
C ASP A 79 12.78 0.79 -7.21
N ALA A 80 12.11 1.21 -8.29
CA ALA A 80 11.99 2.62 -8.65
C ALA A 80 11.20 3.41 -7.59
N VAL A 81 10.13 2.81 -7.05
CA VAL A 81 9.36 3.38 -5.95
C VAL A 81 10.20 3.49 -4.67
N LEU A 82 10.97 2.45 -4.33
CA LEU A 82 11.86 2.46 -3.16
C LEU A 82 12.95 3.53 -3.27
N ALA A 83 13.57 3.68 -4.44
CA ALA A 83 14.53 4.76 -4.70
C ALA A 83 13.89 6.13 -4.51
N ARG A 84 12.69 6.34 -5.07
CA ARG A 84 11.93 7.59 -4.90
C ARG A 84 11.56 7.85 -3.44
N ILE A 85 11.19 6.84 -2.67
CA ILE A 85 10.91 6.98 -1.24
C ILE A 85 12.17 7.44 -0.50
N ARG A 86 13.33 6.84 -0.81
CA ARG A 86 14.62 7.22 -0.22
C ARG A 86 15.01 8.66 -0.52
N GLU A 87 14.65 9.18 -1.68
CA GLU A 87 14.92 10.58 -2.07
C GLU A 87 13.91 11.57 -1.49
N THR A 88 12.62 11.21 -1.49
CA THR A 88 11.51 12.10 -1.14
C THR A 88 11.32 12.20 0.37
N HIS A 89 11.48 11.07 1.09
CA HIS A 89 11.24 10.96 2.53
C HIS A 89 12.54 10.73 3.28
N LYS A 90 13.60 11.50 2.96
CA LYS A 90 14.89 11.38 3.67
C LYS A 90 14.75 11.55 5.19
N ASP A 91 13.75 12.31 5.61
CA ASP A 91 13.40 12.57 6.99
C ASP A 91 12.91 11.34 7.76
N ILE A 92 12.47 10.25 7.10
CA ILE A 92 12.05 9.03 7.80
C ILE A 92 13.20 8.05 8.05
N PHE A 93 14.36 8.27 7.42
CA PHE A 93 15.55 7.43 7.61
C PHE A 93 16.35 7.87 8.84
N LYS A 94 17.00 6.91 9.50
CA LYS A 94 17.99 7.20 10.54
C LYS A 94 19.21 7.84 9.88
N GLY A 95 19.67 8.95 10.44
CA GLY A 95 20.88 9.66 9.99
C GLY A 95 22.15 8.94 10.39
#